data_AF-A0A945HJP4-F1
#
_entry.id   AF-A0A945HJP4-F1
#
_cell.length_a   1.000
_cell.length_b   1.000
_cell.length_c   1.000
_cell.angle_alpha   90.00
_cell.angle_beta   90.00
_cell.angle_gamma   90.00
#
_symmetry.space_group_name_H-M   'P 1'
#
loop_
_entity.id
_entity.type
_entity.pdbx_description
1 polymer ?
#
loop_
_entity_poly.entity_id
_entity_poly.type
_entity_poly.pdbx_seq_one_letter_code
_entity_poly.pdbx_strand_id
1 'polypeptide(L)'
;MEQTWTEEYEEKKSAGDAVDFVVLQGKHALKVLMVKSETLDLVEKSGFDIVIRFTKEGLTHILTDLKREVDLSDLIIVLRIEEAKKIHLPFDKLNKTLLPLAKPHPGIDKWHYHKEKGMIQNISPTMLDPITLKQAIKTGINTNLMSPDCSGIECRGKKCDFYCYFLDRCKKNKKAK
;
A
#
# COMPACT_ATOMS: atom_id res chain seq x y z
N MET A 1 -17.89 30.59 9.06
CA MET A 1 -18.43 29.23 9.18
C MET A 1 -17.28 28.29 8.91
N GLU A 2 -16.98 27.38 9.84
CA GLU A 2 -16.01 26.31 9.60
C GLU A 2 -16.60 25.37 8.53
N GLN A 3 -15.85 25.15 7.45
CA GLN A 3 -16.23 24.21 6.40
C GLN A 3 -16.25 22.80 7.00
N THR A 4 -17.34 22.07 6.79
CA THR A 4 -17.42 20.68 7.24
C THR A 4 -16.51 19.80 6.38
N TRP A 5 -15.97 18.71 6.93
CA TRP A 5 -15.17 17.75 6.17
C TRP A 5 -15.90 17.22 4.93
N THR A 6 -17.24 17.10 5.00
CA THR A 6 -18.05 16.63 3.87
C THR A 6 -18.01 17.62 2.70
N GLU A 7 -18.12 18.92 3.00
CA GLU A 7 -18.00 19.97 1.98
C GLU A 7 -16.58 20.02 1.39
N GLU A 8 -15.53 19.90 2.22
CA GLU A 8 -14.14 19.82 1.74
C GLU A 8 -13.92 18.60 0.83
N TYR A 9 -14.48 17.45 1.20
CA TYR A 9 -14.34 16.22 0.43
C TYR A 9 -15.01 16.33 -0.95
N GLU A 10 -16.24 16.83 -1.03
CA GLU A 10 -16.96 16.99 -2.30
C GLU A 10 -16.29 18.01 -3.23
N GLU A 11 -15.75 19.10 -2.66
CA GLU A 11 -14.95 20.08 -3.41
C GLU A 11 -13.70 19.43 -4.01
N LYS A 12 -12.91 18.70 -3.19
CA LYS A 12 -11.70 18.01 -3.65
C LYS A 12 -12.02 16.92 -4.67
N LYS A 13 -13.13 16.20 -4.50
CA LYS A 13 -13.57 15.17 -5.45
C LYS A 13 -13.91 15.79 -6.80
N SER A 14 -14.64 16.91 -6.79
CA SER A 14 -15.00 17.66 -8.00
C SER A 14 -13.78 18.24 -8.72
N ALA A 15 -12.75 18.65 -7.97
CA ALA A 15 -11.47 19.11 -8.49
C ALA A 15 -10.55 17.98 -8.99
N GLY A 16 -10.92 16.70 -8.80
CA GLY A 16 -10.06 15.56 -9.11
C GLY A 16 -8.89 15.36 -8.13
N ASP A 17 -8.91 16.07 -7.01
CA ASP A 17 -7.92 16.00 -5.93
C ASP A 17 -8.26 14.95 -4.87
N ALA A 18 -9.44 14.35 -4.95
CA ALA A 18 -9.85 13.21 -4.14
C ALA A 18 -10.46 12.09 -5.00
N VAL A 19 -10.12 10.84 -4.67
CA VAL A 19 -10.69 9.63 -5.28
C VAL A 19 -10.90 8.59 -4.20
N ASP A 20 -12.10 8.04 -4.14
CA ASP A 20 -12.42 6.90 -3.29
C ASP A 20 -12.57 5.59 -4.08
N PHE A 21 -12.33 4.48 -3.40
CA PHE A 21 -12.57 3.14 -3.94
C PHE A 21 -12.61 2.11 -2.81
N VAL A 22 -13.01 0.88 -3.13
CA VAL A 22 -13.04 -0.24 -2.20
C VAL A 22 -11.95 -1.24 -2.56
N VAL A 23 -11.29 -1.78 -1.54
CA VAL A 23 -10.40 -2.94 -1.64
C VAL A 23 -10.85 -4.02 -0.66
N LEU A 24 -10.58 -5.28 -0.98
CA LEU A 24 -10.89 -6.39 -0.08
C LEU A 24 -9.64 -6.80 0.67
N GLN A 25 -9.75 -7.11 1.95
CA GLN A 25 -8.71 -7.84 2.69
C GLN A 25 -9.37 -9.06 3.34
N GLY A 26 -9.15 -10.22 2.74
CA GLY A 26 -9.89 -11.45 3.04
C GLY A 26 -11.36 -11.29 2.67
N LYS A 27 -12.24 -11.35 3.69
CA LYS A 27 -13.70 -11.15 3.55
C LYS A 27 -14.13 -9.71 3.86
N HIS A 28 -13.22 -8.85 4.30
CA HIS A 28 -13.55 -7.48 4.70
C HIS A 28 -13.42 -6.52 3.52
N ALA A 29 -14.45 -5.71 3.30
CA ALA A 29 -14.38 -4.58 2.38
C ALA A 29 -13.87 -3.35 3.14
N LEU A 30 -12.82 -2.72 2.60
CA LEU A 30 -12.17 -1.54 3.13
C LEU A 30 -12.37 -0.38 2.17
N LYS A 31 -12.94 0.71 2.67
CA LYS A 31 -13.06 1.99 1.97
C LYS A 31 -11.73 2.73 2.03
N VAL A 32 -11.26 3.12 0.86
CA VAL A 32 -9.98 3.81 0.68
C VAL A 32 -10.25 5.19 0.11
N LEU A 33 -9.61 6.20 0.69
CA LEU A 33 -9.59 7.57 0.18
C LEU A 33 -8.16 7.93 -0.23
N MET A 34 -8.00 8.38 -1.47
CA MET A 34 -6.80 9.06 -1.95
C MET A 34 -7.11 10.55 -2.06
N VAL A 35 -6.35 11.42 -1.39
CA VAL A 35 -6.66 12.85 -1.32
C VAL A 35 -5.42 13.73 -1.21
N LYS A 36 -5.38 14.86 -1.92
CA LYS A 36 -4.42 15.93 -1.65
C LYS A 36 -4.89 16.77 -0.48
N SER A 37 -4.20 16.73 0.65
CA SER A 37 -4.58 17.49 1.85
C SER A 37 -3.42 17.62 2.82
N GLU A 38 -3.40 18.73 3.57
CA GLU A 38 -2.46 18.97 4.67
C GLU A 38 -3.02 18.53 6.03
N THR A 39 -4.32 18.23 6.09
CA THR A 39 -5.01 17.78 7.30
C THR A 39 -4.41 16.45 7.78
N LEU A 40 -4.08 16.34 9.06
CA LEU A 40 -3.38 15.19 9.64
C LEU A 40 -4.34 14.09 10.13
N ASP A 41 -5.50 14.49 10.63
CA ASP A 41 -6.52 13.66 11.29
C ASP A 41 -7.62 13.17 10.33
N LEU A 42 -7.24 12.96 9.06
CA LEU A 42 -8.18 12.59 7.99
C LEU A 42 -8.84 11.23 8.20
N VAL A 43 -8.15 10.25 8.77
CA VAL A 43 -8.73 8.93 9.03
C VAL A 43 -9.92 9.06 10.00
N GLU A 44 -9.74 9.79 11.09
CA GLU A 44 -10.76 9.98 12.12
C GLU A 44 -11.94 10.81 11.62
N LYS A 45 -11.67 11.84 10.81
CA LYS A 45 -12.69 12.75 10.27
C LYS A 45 -13.50 12.15 9.12
N SER A 46 -12.90 11.28 8.32
CA SER A 46 -13.48 10.87 7.03
C SER A 46 -14.34 9.61 7.09
N GLY A 47 -14.18 8.77 8.11
CA GLY A 47 -14.86 7.48 8.20
C GLY A 47 -14.41 6.46 7.15
N PHE A 48 -13.25 6.69 6.51
CA PHE A 48 -12.59 5.73 5.63
C PHE A 48 -11.67 4.81 6.43
N ASP A 49 -11.59 3.55 6.01
CA ASP A 49 -10.71 2.57 6.63
C ASP A 49 -9.23 2.85 6.32
N ILE A 50 -8.95 3.41 5.12
CA ILE A 50 -7.60 3.75 4.66
C ILE A 50 -7.54 5.16 4.06
N VAL A 51 -6.73 5.98 4.72
CA VAL A 51 -6.16 7.31 4.44
C VAL A 51 -4.95 7.42 3.51
N ILE A 52 -5.03 7.61 2.20
CA ILE A 52 -3.84 8.00 1.40
C ILE A 52 -3.84 9.51 1.16
N ARG A 53 -2.92 10.17 1.86
CA ARG A 53 -2.77 11.62 1.84
C ARG A 53 -1.54 12.03 1.06
N PHE A 54 -1.72 12.91 0.08
CA PHE A 54 -0.64 13.59 -0.63
C PHE A 54 -0.46 15.00 -0.08
N THR A 55 0.75 15.33 0.38
CA THR A 55 1.10 16.68 0.82
C THR A 55 1.60 17.52 -0.36
N LYS A 56 1.58 18.84 -0.20
CA LYS A 56 2.15 19.80 -1.15
C LYS A 56 3.65 19.62 -1.38
N GLU A 57 4.36 19.04 -0.41
CA GLU A 57 5.79 18.73 -0.51
C GLU A 57 6.07 17.45 -1.32
N GLY A 58 5.03 16.79 -1.83
CA GLY A 58 5.17 15.53 -2.58
C GLY A 58 5.34 14.30 -1.67
N LEU A 59 5.07 14.45 -0.36
CA LEU A 59 5.02 13.31 0.56
C LEU A 59 3.66 12.62 0.48
N THR A 60 3.67 11.33 0.75
CA THR A 60 2.54 10.42 0.70
C THR A 60 2.50 9.64 2.01
N HIS A 61 1.40 9.79 2.72
CA HIS A 61 1.11 9.04 3.94
C HIS A 61 -0.05 8.11 3.68
N ILE A 62 0.10 6.84 4.04
CA ILE A 62 -0.94 5.81 4.01
C ILE A 62 -1.24 5.49 5.46
N LEU A 63 -2.43 5.87 5.90
CA LEU A 63 -2.91 5.81 7.27
C LEU A 63 -4.08 4.84 7.32
N THR A 64 -4.22 4.07 8.39
CA THR A 64 -5.34 3.14 8.58
C THR A 64 -6.14 3.49 9.83
N ASP A 65 -7.44 3.21 9.82
CA ASP A 65 -8.20 3.13 11.07
C ASP A 65 -7.71 1.93 11.89
N LEU A 66 -7.09 2.19 13.03
CA LEU A 66 -6.54 1.16 13.91
C LEU A 66 -7.61 0.19 14.42
N LYS A 67 -8.87 0.62 14.52
CA LYS A 67 -9.99 -0.24 14.93
C LYS A 67 -10.34 -1.31 13.89
N ARG A 68 -9.87 -1.13 12.66
CA ARG A 68 -10.14 -2.02 11.52
C ARG A 68 -9.04 -3.05 11.30
N GLU A 69 -7.95 -2.99 12.07
CA GLU A 69 -6.85 -3.95 12.07
C GLU A 69 -6.30 -4.25 10.66
N VAL A 70 -6.23 -3.22 9.82
CA VAL A 70 -5.78 -3.35 8.42
C VAL A 70 -4.31 -3.77 8.37
N ASP A 71 -4.01 -4.89 7.71
CA ASP A 71 -2.64 -5.34 7.50
C ASP A 71 -2.01 -4.64 6.29
N LEU A 72 -0.95 -3.88 6.53
CA LEU A 72 -0.18 -3.16 5.51
C LEU A 72 1.11 -3.88 5.10
N SER A 73 1.39 -5.07 5.66
CA SER A 73 2.66 -5.78 5.49
C SER A 73 2.95 -6.12 4.03
N ASP A 74 1.92 -6.53 3.26
CA ASP A 74 2.08 -6.83 1.84
C ASP A 74 2.11 -5.56 0.97
N LEU A 75 1.44 -4.48 1.42
CA LEU A 75 1.49 -3.20 0.73
C LEU A 75 2.89 -2.58 0.73
N ILE A 76 3.60 -2.58 1.85
CA ILE A 76 4.96 -2.02 1.89
C ILE A 76 5.91 -2.74 0.93
N ILE A 77 5.75 -4.05 0.75
CA ILE A 77 6.55 -4.84 -0.19
C ILE A 77 6.24 -4.41 -1.63
N VAL A 78 4.96 -4.28 -1.98
CA VAL A 78 4.54 -3.84 -3.32
C VAL A 78 5.11 -2.45 -3.64
N LEU A 79 4.95 -1.49 -2.72
CA LEU A 79 5.47 -0.13 -2.91
C LEU A 79 6.96 -0.12 -3.18
N ARG A 80 7.72 -0.92 -2.42
CA ARG A 80 9.17 -1.09 -2.58
C ARG A 80 9.56 -1.70 -3.92
N ILE A 81 8.82 -2.72 -4.38
CA ILE A 81 9.06 -3.36 -5.68
C ILE A 81 8.73 -2.39 -6.82
N GLU A 82 7.62 -1.65 -6.73
CA GLU A 82 7.25 -0.66 -7.74
C GLU A 82 8.28 0.48 -7.80
N GLU A 83 8.76 0.97 -6.66
CA GLU A 83 9.82 1.97 -6.62
C GLU A 83 11.13 1.43 -7.25
N ALA A 84 11.49 0.17 -6.96
CA ALA A 84 12.66 -0.48 -7.56
C ALA A 84 12.57 -0.53 -9.09
N LYS A 85 11.39 -0.82 -9.64
CA LYS A 85 11.15 -0.81 -11.09
C LYS A 85 11.39 0.57 -11.70
N LYS A 86 10.99 1.65 -11.02
CA LYS A 86 11.19 3.03 -11.50
C LYS A 86 12.66 3.43 -11.56
N ILE A 87 13.51 2.85 -10.72
CA ILE A 87 14.98 3.05 -10.75
C ILE A 87 15.73 1.97 -11.53
N HIS A 88 15.01 1.12 -12.27
CA HIS A 88 15.58 0.01 -13.03
C HIS A 88 16.43 -0.96 -12.18
N LEU A 89 16.12 -1.10 -10.88
CA LEU A 89 16.75 -2.06 -9.99
C LEU A 89 16.08 -3.43 -10.18
N PRO A 90 16.79 -4.44 -10.74
CA PRO A 90 16.22 -5.76 -10.99
C PRO A 90 15.76 -6.46 -9.70
N PHE A 91 14.65 -7.20 -9.77
CA PHE A 91 14.04 -7.86 -8.62
C PHE A 91 14.96 -8.90 -7.94
N ASP A 92 15.81 -9.57 -8.71
CA ASP A 92 16.81 -10.53 -8.22
C ASP A 92 17.92 -9.86 -7.38
N LYS A 93 18.16 -8.56 -7.60
CA LYS A 93 19.11 -7.77 -6.79
C LYS A 93 18.50 -7.21 -5.50
N LEU A 94 17.18 -7.32 -5.33
CA LEU A 94 16.52 -6.90 -4.10
C LEU A 94 16.76 -7.91 -2.99
N ASN A 95 17.07 -7.40 -1.79
CA ASN A 95 17.15 -8.25 -0.61
C ASN A 95 15.74 -8.56 -0.09
N LYS A 96 15.21 -9.70 -0.54
CA LYS A 96 13.84 -10.14 -0.24
C LYS A 96 13.54 -10.30 1.25
N THR A 97 14.55 -10.47 2.11
CA THR A 97 14.35 -10.54 3.57
C THR A 97 14.13 -9.16 4.20
N LEU A 98 14.58 -8.09 3.55
CA LEU A 98 14.42 -6.71 4.03
C LEU A 98 13.12 -6.06 3.55
N LEU A 99 12.56 -6.52 2.42
CA LEU A 99 11.30 -6.00 1.86
C LEU A 99 10.14 -5.85 2.86
N PRO A 100 9.85 -6.82 3.75
CA PRO A 100 8.74 -6.68 4.72
C PRO A 100 9.09 -5.86 5.96
N LEU A 101 10.36 -5.49 6.18
CA LEU A 101 10.78 -4.89 7.43
C LEU A 101 10.35 -3.42 7.54
N ALA A 102 10.05 -3.00 8.76
CA ALA A 102 9.72 -1.61 9.13
C ALA A 102 10.82 -0.59 8.78
N LYS A 103 12.08 -1.04 8.66
CA LYS A 103 13.24 -0.21 8.37
C LYS A 103 13.36 0.08 6.86
N PRO A 104 13.97 1.21 6.45
CA PRO A 104 14.26 1.48 5.05
C PRO A 104 15.05 0.34 4.40
N HIS A 105 14.73 0.05 3.15
CA HIS A 105 15.43 -0.97 2.37
C HIS A 105 16.59 -0.31 1.59
N PRO A 106 17.83 -0.81 1.70
CA PRO A 106 18.97 -0.26 0.96
C PRO A 106 18.68 -0.21 -0.55
N GLY A 107 18.90 0.95 -1.17
CA GLY A 107 18.64 1.17 -2.60
C GLY A 107 17.19 1.48 -2.98
N ILE A 108 16.23 1.36 -2.04
CA ILE A 108 14.81 1.74 -2.19
C ILE A 108 14.26 2.20 -0.82
N ASP A 109 14.94 3.19 -0.26
CA ASP A 109 14.79 3.68 1.11
C ASP A 109 13.59 4.62 1.32
N LYS A 110 12.92 4.99 0.24
CA LYS A 110 11.83 5.98 0.28
C LYS A 110 10.70 5.62 1.24
N TRP A 111 10.33 4.34 1.33
CA TRP A 111 9.13 3.92 2.07
C TRP A 111 9.45 3.33 3.44
N HIS A 112 8.86 3.92 4.48
CA HIS A 112 8.95 3.52 5.88
C HIS A 112 7.62 2.95 6.36
N TYR A 113 7.66 1.84 7.09
CA TYR A 113 6.48 1.18 7.63
C TYR A 113 6.48 1.23 9.16
N HIS A 114 5.51 1.93 9.74
CA HIS A 114 5.28 2.07 11.17
C HIS A 114 4.12 1.17 11.58
N LYS A 115 4.41 -0.11 11.80
CA LYS A 115 3.40 -1.14 12.11
C LYS A 115 2.51 -0.77 13.31
N GLU A 116 3.11 -0.30 14.40
CA GLU A 116 2.39 0.07 15.63
C GLU A 116 1.43 1.25 15.43
N LYS A 117 1.69 2.09 14.42
CA LYS A 117 0.88 3.27 14.10
C LYS A 117 -0.09 3.02 12.92
N GLY A 118 -0.11 1.82 12.35
CA GLY A 118 -0.93 1.52 11.17
C GLY A 118 -0.60 2.45 9.99
N MET A 119 0.69 2.75 9.77
CA MET A 119 1.09 3.80 8.83
C MET A 119 2.25 3.37 7.94
N ILE A 120 2.14 3.66 6.64
CA ILE A 120 3.26 3.70 5.71
C ILE A 120 3.45 5.17 5.28
N GLN A 121 4.68 5.65 5.25
CA GLN A 121 4.99 6.99 4.73
C GLN A 121 6.24 6.95 3.88
N ASN A 122 6.34 7.85 2.90
CA ASN A 122 7.62 8.11 2.26
C ASN A 122 8.41 9.21 3.00
N ILE A 123 9.74 9.08 3.02
CA ILE A 123 10.66 10.09 3.57
C ILE A 123 11.17 11.07 2.50
N SER A 124 10.94 10.76 1.23
CA SER A 124 11.24 11.60 0.07
C SER A 124 10.20 11.35 -1.02
N PRO A 125 9.95 12.32 -1.93
CA PRO A 125 8.94 12.17 -2.97
C PRO A 125 9.06 10.86 -3.75
N THR A 126 7.94 10.13 -3.84
CA THR A 126 7.89 8.85 -4.56
C THR A 126 7.94 9.07 -6.07
N MET A 127 8.52 8.11 -6.81
CA MET A 127 8.44 8.08 -8.28
C MET A 127 7.16 7.41 -8.79
N LEU A 128 6.30 6.93 -7.89
CA LEU A 128 5.03 6.33 -8.25
C LEU A 128 4.01 7.42 -8.56
N ASP A 129 3.52 7.42 -9.79
CA ASP A 129 2.38 8.25 -10.16
C ASP A 129 1.10 7.76 -9.44
N PRO A 130 0.06 8.61 -9.31
CA PRO A 130 -1.15 8.25 -8.58
C PRO A 130 -1.87 6.99 -9.10
N ILE A 131 -1.78 6.69 -10.40
CA ILE A 131 -2.40 5.51 -11.00
C ILE A 131 -1.65 4.25 -10.55
N THR A 132 -0.32 4.27 -10.65
CA THR A 132 0.54 3.19 -10.17
C THR A 132 0.36 2.98 -8.67
N LEU A 133 0.29 4.06 -7.88
CA LEU A 133 0.07 3.97 -6.44
C LEU A 133 -1.29 3.36 -6.10
N LYS A 134 -2.38 3.82 -6.75
CA LYS A 134 -3.71 3.24 -6.60
C LYS A 134 -3.70 1.74 -6.85
N GLN A 135 -2.96 1.31 -7.86
CA GLN A 135 -2.90 -0.11 -8.20
C GLN A 135 -1.99 -0.92 -7.28
N ALA A 136 -0.93 -0.32 -6.76
CA ALA A 136 -0.13 -0.87 -5.68
C ALA A 136 -0.98 -1.11 -4.42
N ILE A 137 -1.85 -0.16 -4.05
CA ILE A 137 -2.77 -0.30 -2.91
C ILE A 137 -3.77 -1.44 -3.14
N LYS A 138 -4.43 -1.45 -4.30
CA LYS A 138 -5.37 -2.53 -4.67
C LYS A 138 -4.72 -3.90 -4.64
N THR A 139 -3.45 -3.99 -5.03
CA THR A 139 -2.71 -5.25 -5.02
C THR A 139 -2.28 -5.59 -3.59
N GLY A 140 -1.58 -4.69 -2.92
CA GLY A 140 -0.94 -4.86 -1.60
C GLY A 140 -1.88 -5.09 -0.43
N ILE A 141 -3.11 -4.56 -0.50
CA ILE A 141 -4.12 -4.78 0.53
C ILE A 141 -4.94 -6.05 0.24
N ASN A 142 -5.06 -6.42 -1.04
CA ASN A 142 -5.93 -7.50 -1.46
C ASN A 142 -5.29 -8.87 -1.37
N THR A 143 -5.50 -9.51 -0.22
CA THR A 143 -5.03 -10.87 0.06
C THR A 143 -5.58 -11.93 -0.91
N ASN A 144 -6.72 -11.67 -1.57
CA ASN A 144 -7.27 -12.58 -2.59
C ASN A 144 -6.53 -12.47 -3.93
N LEU A 145 -5.90 -11.33 -4.23
CA LEU A 145 -5.07 -11.15 -5.43
C LEU A 145 -3.61 -11.61 -5.23
N MET A 146 -3.21 -11.75 -3.96
CA MET A 146 -1.83 -12.05 -3.56
C MET A 146 -1.60 -13.49 -3.12
N SER A 147 -2.65 -14.32 -3.10
CA SER A 147 -2.55 -15.74 -2.77
C SER A 147 -2.38 -16.55 -4.05
N PRO A 148 -1.15 -16.95 -4.46
CA PRO A 148 -1.02 -18.02 -5.42
C PRO A 148 -1.67 -19.28 -4.83
N ASP A 149 -2.45 -19.99 -5.64
CA ASP A 149 -2.95 -21.30 -5.27
C ASP A 149 -1.75 -22.27 -5.16
N CYS A 150 -1.28 -22.45 -3.92
CA CYS A 150 -0.13 -23.27 -3.55
C CYS A 150 -0.53 -24.71 -3.15
N SER A 151 -1.75 -25.16 -3.49
CA SER A 151 -2.29 -26.49 -3.12
C SER A 151 -1.62 -27.69 -3.82
N GLY A 152 -0.73 -27.47 -4.79
CA GLY A 152 0.03 -28.51 -5.50
C GLY A 152 1.56 -28.36 -5.43
N ILE A 153 2.26 -29.29 -6.10
CA ILE A 153 3.72 -29.25 -6.34
C ILE A 153 4.09 -28.09 -7.30
N GLU A 154 3.13 -27.66 -8.11
CA GLU A 154 3.23 -26.49 -9.00
C GLU A 154 2.20 -25.45 -8.58
N CYS A 155 2.63 -24.19 -8.42
CA CYS A 155 1.70 -23.08 -8.20
C CYS A 155 1.03 -22.78 -9.54
N ARG A 156 -0.29 -22.99 -9.64
CA ARG A 156 -1.07 -22.68 -10.86
C ARG A 156 -1.61 -21.26 -10.76
N GLY A 157 -1.20 -20.38 -11.68
CA GLY A 157 -1.70 -19.01 -11.77
C GLY A 157 -1.02 -18.19 -12.87
N LYS A 158 -1.69 -17.13 -13.36
CA LYS A 158 -1.10 -16.15 -14.28
C LYS A 158 0.14 -15.51 -13.64
N LYS A 159 1.23 -15.33 -14.40
CA LYS A 159 2.39 -14.50 -14.00
C LYS A 159 1.86 -13.14 -13.55
N CYS A 160 1.77 -12.90 -12.25
CA CYS A 160 1.55 -11.56 -11.70
C CYS A 160 2.90 -10.91 -11.45
N ASP A 161 2.97 -9.58 -11.48
CA ASP A 161 4.22 -8.82 -11.35
C ASP A 161 4.96 -9.05 -10.01
N PHE A 162 4.30 -9.73 -9.07
CA PHE A 162 4.82 -10.07 -7.74
C PHE A 162 4.99 -11.58 -7.51
N TYR A 163 4.78 -12.40 -8.54
CA TYR A 163 4.76 -13.86 -8.49
C TYR A 163 6.03 -14.45 -7.85
N CYS A 164 7.21 -13.95 -8.23
CA CYS A 164 8.49 -14.44 -7.70
C CYS A 164 8.63 -14.22 -6.19
N TYR A 165 8.11 -13.11 -5.66
CA TYR A 165 8.12 -12.85 -4.23
C TYR A 165 7.17 -13.79 -3.48
N PHE A 166 5.93 -13.92 -3.96
CA PHE A 166 4.92 -14.75 -3.31
C PHE A 166 5.25 -16.24 -3.36
N LEU A 167 5.89 -16.71 -4.44
CA LEU A 167 6.48 -18.04 -4.51
C LEU A 167 7.55 -18.27 -3.43
N ASP A 168 8.49 -17.32 -3.27
CA ASP A 168 9.54 -17.43 -2.27
C ASP A 168 8.95 -17.45 -0.84
N ARG A 169 7.88 -16.69 -0.59
CA ARG A 169 7.13 -16.73 0.68
C ARG A 169 6.41 -18.07 0.89
N CYS A 170 5.67 -18.58 -0.11
CA CYS A 170 5.01 -19.91 -0.03
C CYS A 170 6.04 -21.01 0.27
N LYS A 171 7.20 -21.01 -0.40
CA LYS A 171 8.26 -22.01 -0.19
C LYS A 171 8.85 -21.96 1.22
N LYS A 172 9.06 -20.76 1.79
CA LYS A 172 9.55 -20.61 3.17
C LYS A 172 8.53 -21.10 4.19
N ASN A 173 7.25 -20.79 4.01
CA ASN A 173 6.19 -21.22 4.94
C ASN A 173 5.94 -22.73 4.89
N LYS A 174 6.14 -23.41 3.75
CA LYS A 174 6.07 -24.87 3.65
C LYS A 174 7.22 -25.59 4.37
N LYS A 175 8.37 -24.95 4.57
CA LYS A 175 9.52 -25.52 5.30
C LYS A 175 9.48 -25.32 6.82
N ALA A 176 8.57 -24.47 7.30
CA ALA A 176 8.40 -24.14 8.71
C ALA A 176 7.27 -24.95 9.39
N LYS A 177 6.64 -25.89 8.65
CA LYS A 177 5.75 -26.92 9.17
C LYS A 177 6.50 -28.25 9.14
#